data_AF-A0A6L6GH12-F1
#
_entry.id   AF-A0A6L6GH12-F1
#
_cell.length_a   1.000
_cell.length_b   1.000
_cell.length_c   1.000
_cell.angle_alpha   90.00
_cell.angle_beta   90.00
_cell.angle_gamma   90.00
#
_symmetry.space_group_name_H-M   'P 1'
#
loop_
_entity.id
_entity.type
_entity.pdbx_description
1 polymer ?
#
loop_
_entity_poly.entity_id
_entity_poly.type
_entity_poly.pdbx_seq_one_letter_code
_entity_poly.pdbx_strand_id
1 'polypeptide(L)'
;MLKLADQLERYKSRNFSYHGFDPKYLYDETNAMSAVEFPRKGTKKYTINLYDSSEATGKKLLSSDGGLGQKWAIIALSESEKNYSFLLTSIGLRCKNKTKANIDFTGCGAVNTGMEAW
;
A
#
# COMPACT_ATOMS: atom_id res chain seq x y z
N MET A 1 4.03 2.97 -6.96
CA MET A 1 3.33 1.72 -6.56
C MET A 1 3.86 0.50 -7.29
N LEU A 2 3.97 0.50 -8.63
CA LEU A 2 4.45 -0.67 -9.39
C LEU A 2 5.85 -1.18 -8.97
N LYS A 3 6.80 -0.27 -8.69
CA LYS A 3 8.12 -0.67 -8.16
C LYS A 3 8.02 -1.40 -6.81
N LEU A 4 7.13 -0.97 -5.91
CA LEU A 4 6.92 -1.66 -4.63
C LEU A 4 6.27 -3.03 -4.83
N ALA A 5 5.32 -3.16 -5.76
CA ALA A 5 4.71 -4.43 -6.11
C ALA A 5 5.75 -5.44 -6.66
N ASP A 6 6.63 -5.02 -7.59
CA ASP A 6 7.72 -5.87 -8.10
C ASP A 6 8.64 -6.37 -6.97
N GLN A 7 8.98 -5.49 -6.02
CA GLN A 7 9.84 -5.86 -4.90
C GLN A 7 9.16 -6.80 -3.90
N LEU A 8 7.85 -6.66 -3.69
CA LEU A 8 7.06 -7.61 -2.92
C LEU A 8 7.08 -9.00 -3.57
N GLU A 9 6.87 -9.09 -4.89
CA GLU A 9 6.90 -10.38 -5.59
C GLU A 9 8.27 -11.04 -5.54
N ARG A 10 9.36 -10.27 -5.67
CA ARG A 10 10.74 -10.77 -5.49
C ARG A 10 11.02 -11.24 -4.06
N TYR A 11 10.43 -10.58 -3.07
CA TYR A 11 10.59 -10.98 -1.68
C TYR A 11 9.87 -12.30 -1.41
N LYS A 12 8.62 -12.44 -1.88
CA LYS A 12 7.86 -13.69 -1.76
C LYS A 12 8.52 -14.83 -2.51
N SER A 13 9.12 -14.61 -3.68
CA SER A 13 9.78 -15.71 -4.39
C SER A 13 10.98 -16.30 -3.63
N ARG A 14 11.58 -15.54 -2.71
CA ARG A 14 12.69 -15.98 -1.86
C ARG A 14 12.23 -16.54 -0.52
N ASN A 15 11.19 -15.93 0.07
CA ASN A 15 10.74 -16.24 1.44
C ASN A 15 9.41 -17.00 1.51
N PHE A 16 8.76 -17.25 0.37
CA PHE A 16 7.43 -17.85 0.22
C PHE A 16 6.28 -17.10 0.93
N SER A 17 6.56 -15.92 1.47
CA SER A 17 5.62 -15.04 2.17
C SER A 17 6.04 -13.59 1.98
N TYR A 18 5.09 -12.66 2.11
CA TYR A 18 5.34 -11.21 2.16
C TYR A 18 5.65 -10.71 3.58
N HIS A 19 5.61 -11.60 4.58
CA HIS A 19 5.84 -11.26 5.97
C HIS A 19 7.22 -10.71 6.23
N GLY A 20 7.35 -9.69 7.08
CA GLY A 20 8.64 -9.05 7.35
C GLY A 20 9.23 -8.28 6.16
N PHE A 21 8.45 -8.05 5.10
CA PHE A 21 8.89 -7.18 4.01
C PHE A 21 9.06 -5.74 4.50
N ASP A 22 10.26 -5.21 4.30
CA ASP A 22 10.61 -3.83 4.64
C ASP A 22 11.32 -3.16 3.46
N PRO A 23 10.74 -2.12 2.85
CA PRO A 23 11.31 -1.43 1.70
C PRO A 23 12.39 -0.41 2.10
N LYS A 24 12.87 -0.38 3.36
CA LYS A 24 13.92 0.55 3.80
C LYS A 24 15.14 0.62 2.86
N TYR A 25 15.54 -0.51 2.28
CA TYR A 25 16.66 -0.60 1.34
C TYR A 25 16.40 0.10 0.00
N LEU A 26 15.13 0.24 -0.42
CA LEU A 26 14.76 0.97 -1.63
C LEU A 26 14.82 2.48 -1.44
N TYR A 27 14.82 2.90 -0.19
CA TYR A 27 14.77 4.29 0.22
C TYR A 27 15.92 4.60 1.17
N ASP A 28 17.06 3.93 1.18
CA ASP A 28 18.22 4.32 2.03
C ASP A 28 17.85 4.67 3.50
N GLU A 29 16.85 4.00 4.07
CA GLU A 29 16.41 4.21 5.46
C GLU A 29 17.13 3.20 6.36
N THR A 30 17.52 3.62 7.56
CA THR A 30 18.18 2.76 8.54
C THR A 30 17.17 1.98 9.38
N ASN A 31 16.05 2.62 9.72
CA ASN A 31 14.98 2.04 10.52
C ASN A 31 13.91 1.39 9.64
N ALA A 32 13.15 0.47 10.23
CA ALA A 32 11.99 -0.11 9.56
C ALA A 32 10.98 1.00 9.24
N MET A 33 10.56 1.04 7.97
CA MET A 33 9.58 2.04 7.53
C MET A 33 8.18 1.58 7.94
N SER A 34 7.28 2.48 8.34
CA SER A 34 5.86 2.14 8.59
C SER A 34 4.91 2.67 7.50
N ALA A 35 5.41 3.59 6.68
CA ALA A 35 4.81 4.14 5.47
C ALA A 35 5.93 4.73 4.58
N VAL A 36 5.65 4.96 3.30
CA VAL A 36 6.54 5.63 2.36
C VAL A 36 5.95 6.96 1.95
N GLU A 37 6.70 8.04 2.14
CA GLU A 37 6.28 9.39 1.75
C GLU A 37 6.79 9.75 0.34
N PHE A 38 5.95 10.39 -0.46
CA PHE A 38 6.28 10.79 -1.83
C PHE A 38 5.79 12.21 -2.17
N PRO A 39 6.59 13.04 -2.86
CA PRO A 39 8.01 12.85 -3.14
C PRO A 39 8.80 12.87 -1.83
N ARG A 40 9.93 12.14 -1.81
CA ARG A 40 10.75 11.99 -0.60
C ARG A 40 11.58 13.24 -0.27
N LYS A 41 11.78 14.11 -1.27
CA LYS A 41 12.37 15.45 -1.10
C LYS A 41 11.32 16.49 -1.51
N GLY A 42 11.18 17.52 -0.69
CA GLY A 42 10.19 18.58 -0.86
C GLY A 42 8.86 18.28 -0.16
N THR A 43 7.80 18.98 -0.56
CA THR A 43 6.47 18.83 0.05
C THR A 43 5.86 17.48 -0.28
N LYS A 44 5.53 16.70 0.75
CA LYS A 44 4.81 15.43 0.61
C LYS A 44 3.47 15.65 -0.09
N LYS A 45 3.20 14.78 -1.08
CA LYS A 45 1.94 14.74 -1.83
C LYS A 45 1.17 13.44 -1.58
N TYR A 46 1.88 12.37 -1.25
CA TYR A 46 1.32 11.05 -1.04
C TYR A 46 1.98 10.36 0.16
N THR A 47 1.15 9.67 0.94
CA THR A 47 1.56 8.72 1.96
C THR A 47 1.16 7.31 1.50
N ILE A 48 2.14 6.45 1.24
CA ILE A 48 1.95 5.09 0.75
C ILE A 48 2.06 4.11 1.92
N ASN A 49 1.03 3.32 2.14
CA ASN A 49 0.96 2.29 3.18
C ASN A 49 0.90 0.91 2.53
N LEU A 50 1.52 -0.08 3.17
CA LEU A 50 1.46 -1.48 2.76
C LEU A 50 0.76 -2.29 3.85
N TYR A 51 -0.21 -3.09 3.44
CA TYR A 51 -1.01 -3.95 4.32
C TYR A 51 -0.92 -5.40 3.87
N ASP A 52 -0.92 -6.31 4.83
CA ASP A 52 -1.31 -7.70 4.63
C ASP A 52 -2.85 -7.74 4.55
N SER A 53 -3.35 -8.11 3.37
CA SER A 53 -4.79 -8.24 3.09
C SER A 53 -5.25 -9.70 3.05
N SER A 54 -4.50 -10.60 3.70
CA SER A 54 -4.83 -12.03 3.78
C SER A 54 -5.93 -12.33 4.79
N GLU A 55 -6.13 -11.45 5.77
CA GLU A 55 -7.13 -11.56 6.84
C GLU A 55 -8.19 -10.46 6.73
N ALA A 56 -9.31 -10.63 7.45
CA ALA A 56 -10.39 -9.63 7.50
C ALA A 56 -9.96 -8.31 8.18
N THR A 57 -8.94 -8.35 9.04
CA THR A 57 -8.33 -7.17 9.65
C THR A 57 -6.96 -6.96 9.01
N GLY A 58 -6.87 -5.94 8.16
CA GLY A 58 -5.62 -5.60 7.48
C GLY A 58 -4.54 -5.22 8.48
N LYS A 59 -3.44 -5.96 8.50
CA LYS A 59 -2.27 -5.66 9.33
C LYS A 59 -1.27 -4.87 8.51
N LYS A 60 -0.55 -3.94 9.12
CA LYS A 60 0.55 -3.27 8.40
C LYS A 60 1.61 -4.32 8.10
N LEU A 61 1.89 -4.52 6.81
CA LEU A 61 2.89 -5.48 6.36
C LEU A 61 4.29 -5.05 6.80
N LEU A 62 4.47 -3.73 6.82
CA LEU A 62 5.64 -3.07 7.34
C LEU A 62 5.64 -3.15 8.86
N SER A 63 6.70 -3.72 9.42
CA SER A 63 6.99 -3.79 10.86
C SER A 63 6.11 -4.69 11.73
N SER A 64 5.28 -5.59 11.17
CA SER A 64 4.57 -6.58 11.99
C SER A 64 4.88 -8.01 11.55
N ASP A 65 5.20 -8.85 12.53
CA ASP A 65 5.21 -10.30 12.37
C ASP A 65 3.77 -10.87 12.53
N GLY A 66 2.75 -10.07 12.22
CA GLY A 66 1.36 -10.45 12.32
C GLY A 66 0.74 -10.69 10.95
N GLY A 67 -0.13 -11.69 10.85
CA GLY A 67 -0.88 -12.01 9.63
C GLY A 67 -0.33 -13.22 8.88
N LEU A 68 -0.98 -13.59 7.77
CA LEU A 68 -0.60 -14.76 6.98
C LEU A 68 0.47 -14.42 5.94
N GLY A 69 0.62 -13.15 5.56
CA GLY A 69 1.61 -12.69 4.58
C GLY A 69 1.40 -13.27 3.17
N GLN A 70 0.17 -13.65 2.80
CA GLN A 70 -0.13 -14.32 1.53
C GLN A 70 -0.60 -13.36 0.43
N LYS A 71 -1.17 -12.22 0.83
CA LYS A 71 -1.70 -11.16 -0.03
C LYS A 71 -1.25 -9.80 0.47
N TRP A 72 -1.11 -8.85 -0.43
CA TRP A 72 -0.75 -7.48 -0.08
C TRP A 72 -1.70 -6.46 -0.70
N ALA A 73 -1.81 -5.32 -0.03
CA ALA A 73 -2.46 -4.12 -0.52
C ALA A 73 -1.52 -2.92 -0.36
N ILE A 74 -1.29 -2.19 -1.46
CA ILE A 74 -0.57 -0.92 -1.49
C ILE A 74 -1.62 0.19 -1.60
N ILE A 75 -1.68 1.04 -0.59
CA ILE A 75 -2.58 2.20 -0.55
C ILE A 75 -1.75 3.46 -0.68
N ALA A 76 -2.02 4.31 -1.66
CA ALA A 76 -1.42 5.64 -1.78
C ALA A 76 -2.46 6.71 -1.46
N LEU A 77 -2.32 7.34 -0.30
CA LEU A 77 -3.22 8.39 0.17
C LEU A 77 -2.66 9.75 -0.23
N SER A 78 -3.43 10.53 -0.97
CA SER A 78 -3.11 11.92 -1.32
C SER A 78 -3.22 12.83 -0.10
N GLU A 79 -2.34 13.82 0.00
CA GLU A 79 -2.44 14.92 0.97
C GLU A 79 -3.44 16.00 0.54
N SER A 80 -3.83 16.02 -0.75
CA SER A 80 -4.82 16.94 -1.28
C SER A 80 -6.09 16.21 -1.71
N GLU A 81 -7.24 16.72 -1.27
CA GLU A 81 -8.58 16.23 -1.67
C GLU A 81 -8.88 16.43 -3.17
N LYS A 82 -8.07 17.23 -3.87
CA LYS A 82 -8.20 17.43 -5.32
C LYS A 82 -7.62 16.28 -6.13
N ASN A 83 -6.70 15.52 -5.55
CA ASN A 83 -6.03 14.42 -6.24
C ASN A 83 -6.62 13.08 -5.79
N TYR A 84 -6.57 12.12 -6.71
CA TYR A 84 -6.92 10.75 -6.39
C TYR A 84 -5.92 10.13 -5.43
N SER A 85 -6.46 9.39 -4.49
CA SER A 85 -5.80 8.35 -3.72
C SER A 85 -6.07 7.00 -4.40
N PHE A 86 -5.16 6.05 -4.25
CA PHE A 86 -5.15 4.81 -5.04
C PHE A 86 -5.02 3.57 -4.16
N LEU A 87 -5.59 2.46 -4.63
CA LEU A 87 -5.39 1.12 -4.12
C LEU A 87 -4.88 0.20 -5.23
N LEU A 88 -3.87 -0.61 -4.91
CA LEU A 88 -3.38 -1.71 -5.72
C LEU A 88 -3.24 -2.93 -4.82
N THR A 89 -3.78 -4.08 -5.23
CA THR A 89 -3.67 -5.33 -4.46
C THR A 89 -3.01 -6.45 -5.27
N SER A 90 -2.50 -7.45 -4.57
CA SER A 90 -1.95 -8.67 -5.18
C SER A 90 -2.99 -9.51 -5.93
N ILE A 91 -4.28 -9.31 -5.66
CA ILE A 91 -5.39 -10.02 -6.32
C ILE A 91 -5.94 -9.28 -7.55
N GLY A 92 -5.30 -8.19 -7.96
CA GLY A 92 -5.65 -7.46 -9.17
C GLY A 92 -6.66 -6.32 -8.99
N LEU A 93 -7.16 -6.08 -7.77
CA LEU A 93 -7.99 -4.90 -7.50
C LEU A 93 -7.15 -3.63 -7.66
N ARG A 94 -7.60 -2.75 -8.55
CA ARG A 94 -7.05 -1.43 -8.84
C ARG A 94 -8.18 -0.42 -8.89
N CYS A 95 -8.17 0.50 -7.94
CA CYS A 95 -9.19 1.53 -7.86
C CYS A 95 -8.61 2.82 -7.28
N LYS A 96 -9.38 3.89 -7.40
CA LYS A 96 -9.03 5.20 -6.89
C LYS A 96 -10.25 5.97 -6.43
N ASN A 97 -10.04 6.91 -5.51
CA ASN A 97 -11.05 7.84 -5.02
C ASN A 97 -10.37 9.15 -4.56
N LYS A 98 -11.03 10.30 -4.72
CA LYS A 98 -10.53 11.59 -4.20
C LYS A 98 -10.71 11.69 -2.68
N THR A 99 -11.76 11.07 -2.15
CA THR A 99 -12.05 11.04 -0.72
C THR A 99 -11.19 9.98 -0.05
N LYS A 100 -10.12 10.42 0.62
CA LYS A 100 -9.15 9.58 1.33
C LYS A 100 -9.81 8.57 2.29
N ALA A 101 -10.87 8.97 2.98
CA ALA A 101 -11.59 8.15 3.95
C ALA A 101 -12.31 6.94 3.34
N ASN A 102 -12.57 6.95 2.03
CA ASN A 102 -13.25 5.86 1.34
C ASN A 102 -12.28 4.74 0.89
N ILE A 103 -10.97 4.91 1.10
CA ILE A 103 -9.98 3.93 0.66
C ILE A 103 -9.44 3.16 1.86
N ASP A 104 -9.53 1.85 1.74
CA ASP A 104 -8.94 0.88 2.66
C ASP A 104 -8.20 -0.22 1.88
N PHE A 105 -7.75 -1.25 2.59
CA PHE A 105 -6.99 -2.36 1.98
C PHE A 105 -7.87 -3.35 1.19
N THR A 106 -9.20 -3.19 1.24
CA THR A 106 -10.20 -4.02 0.58
C THR A 106 -10.89 -3.32 -0.60
N GLY A 107 -10.88 -1.99 -0.66
CA GLY A 107 -11.59 -1.22 -1.68
C GLY A 107 -11.36 0.29 -1.63
N CYS A 108 -12.01 0.99 -2.57
CA CYS A 108 -11.97 2.45 -2.70
C CYS A 108 -13.35 3.10 -2.52
N GLY A 109 -14.23 2.44 -1.75
CA GLY A 109 -15.61 2.84 -1.54
C GLY A 109 -16.54 2.34 -2.66
N ALA A 110 -17.63 3.07 -2.87
CA ALA A 110 -18.66 2.74 -3.85
C ALA A 110 -18.68 3.76 -5.00
N VAL A 111 -19.30 3.40 -6.13
CA VAL A 111 -19.37 4.28 -7.31
C VAL A 111 -20.04 5.61 -6.98
N ASN A 112 -21.09 5.60 -6.15
CA ASN A 112 -21.79 6.82 -5.70
C ASN A 112 -20.97 7.69 -4.74
N THR A 113 -19.86 7.19 -4.19
CA THR A 113 -18.92 7.95 -3.36
C THR A 113 -17.64 8.31 -4.11
N GLY A 114 -17.64 8.22 -5.44
CA GLY A 114 -16.54 8.65 -6.31
C GLY A 114 -15.48 7.59 -6.57
N MET A 115 -15.80 6.31 -6.37
CA MET A 115 -14.92 5.20 -6.75
C MET A 115 -14.79 5.11 -8.27
N GLU A 116 -13.55 5.04 -8.75
CA GLU A 116 -13.21 4.79 -10.15
C GLU A 116 -12.24 3.61 -10.29
N ALA A 117 -12.34 2.86 -11.39
CA ALA A 117 -11.34 1.86 -11.78
C ALA A 117 -10.06 2.53 -12.29
N TRP A 118 -8.93 1.84 -12.16
CA TRP A 118 -7.61 2.31 -12.60
C TRP A 118 -6.83 1.24 -13.37
#